data_AF-A0A660E1J7-F1
#
_entry.id   AF-A0A660E1J7-F1
#
_cell.length_a   1.000
_cell.length_b   1.000
_cell.length_c   1.000
_cell.angle_alpha   90.00
_cell.angle_beta   90.00
_cell.angle_gamma   90.00
#
_symmetry.space_group_name_H-M   'P 1'
#
loop_
_entity.id
_entity.type
_entity.pdbx_description
1 polymer ?
#
loop_
_entity_poly.entity_id
_entity_poly.type
_entity_poly.pdbx_seq_one_letter_code
_entity_poly.pdbx_strand_id
1 'polypeptide(L)'
;MQVTSKVVLGSLIGLASWGLSLPVHAATTTTRTATVTQAAQPCYSGKTGDLVELSGDLNQVTVTPQKVLKTYAKTTWLVTGQTVVTTAKGVATRYVQVKNAQDGVQGWIAQTDLTPGRNYQTDAPVKRPAKNYIKARTGKVYQLQGTRAAMQLVKGQKLSAKQTYRVTQQRYYYRHGVKYLYVHVSSKNGTKGWVWHNGLKAGTYYDATKQQAKIKQRLQTYLDGVTKDGSCMVSFYNLTPKVGSQAAKAKDAKVYTQGKLATNARGHQVVVSASTYKLYIAAYLMHLKQQHQFSWTKANTAGMRRMIVISANDYPVSVLHKYGRAKINHWLGTQGYYGAPFSATHDSVTTANSLVKVLRDLELGKGAFTNKKDRAHILSLMGQQVYRTGMPAGVKQAKAGTTVQDKVGFLSDYNRLYHHDAGIVTLPNGQRYLLAVLTWQPQPANFGGISGYTGFGKVKQITKRVQQIVY
;
A
#
# COMPACT_ATOMS: atom_id res chain seq x y z
N MET A 1 -8.79 -8.75 -36.12
CA MET A 1 -7.96 -8.21 -37.22
C MET A 1 -6.51 -8.60 -36.97
N GLN A 2 -6.12 -9.77 -37.46
CA GLN A 2 -4.73 -10.22 -37.52
C GLN A 2 -4.20 -9.83 -38.91
N VAL A 3 -3.04 -9.17 -38.94
CA VAL A 3 -2.23 -9.09 -40.16
C VAL A 3 -0.82 -9.55 -39.79
N THR A 4 -0.48 -10.72 -40.31
CA THR A 4 0.82 -11.36 -40.31
C THR A 4 1.59 -10.89 -41.53
N SER A 5 2.79 -10.32 -41.36
CA SER A 5 3.73 -10.05 -42.45
C SER A 5 4.72 -11.20 -42.57
N LYS A 6 4.60 -11.92 -43.71
CA LYS A 6 5.44 -13.05 -44.10
C LYS A 6 6.80 -12.59 -44.63
N VAL A 7 7.77 -13.44 -44.33
CA VAL A 7 9.10 -13.56 -44.92
C VAL A 7 8.99 -13.82 -46.43
N VAL A 8 9.78 -13.11 -47.23
CA VAL A 8 10.00 -13.41 -48.65
C VAL A 8 11.20 -14.36 -48.75
N LEU A 9 10.92 -15.62 -49.06
CA LEU A 9 11.90 -16.60 -49.53
C LEU A 9 11.75 -16.67 -51.06
N GLY A 10 12.72 -16.12 -51.79
CA GLY A 10 12.81 -16.27 -53.24
C GLY A 10 13.26 -17.69 -53.58
N SER A 11 12.35 -18.46 -54.19
CA SER A 11 12.61 -19.80 -54.71
C SER A 11 12.81 -19.69 -56.21
N LEU A 12 13.98 -20.10 -56.72
CA LEU A 12 14.25 -20.27 -58.14
C LEU A 12 14.45 -21.77 -58.38
N ILE A 13 13.48 -22.39 -59.06
CA ILE A 13 13.58 -23.74 -59.64
C ILE A 13 13.51 -23.54 -61.16
N GLY A 14 14.57 -23.95 -61.83
CA GLY A 14 14.66 -24.08 -63.28
C GLY A 14 15.64 -25.20 -63.59
N LEU A 15 15.12 -26.43 -63.67
CA LEU A 15 15.83 -27.64 -64.09
C LEU A 15 16.12 -27.57 -65.59
N ALA A 16 17.39 -27.70 -65.95
CA ALA A 16 17.81 -28.22 -67.26
C ALA A 16 18.94 -29.21 -67.01
N SER A 17 18.58 -30.49 -67.07
CA SER A 17 19.45 -31.64 -66.96
C SER A 17 20.22 -31.86 -68.25
N TRP A 18 21.54 -31.64 -68.23
CA TRP A 18 22.49 -32.23 -69.18
C TRP A 18 23.50 -33.01 -68.37
N GLY A 19 23.50 -34.33 -68.58
CA GLY A 19 24.43 -35.25 -67.94
C GLY A 19 25.84 -35.06 -68.48
N LEU A 20 26.73 -34.61 -67.62
CA LEU A 20 28.17 -34.85 -67.72
C LEU A 20 28.60 -35.40 -66.37
N SER A 21 28.79 -36.72 -66.30
CA SER A 21 29.46 -37.39 -65.20
C SER A 21 30.93 -36.97 -65.19
N LEU A 22 31.25 -35.91 -64.46
CA LEU A 22 32.64 -35.58 -64.12
C LEU A 22 33.13 -36.55 -63.04
N PRO A 23 34.37 -37.06 -63.13
CA PRO A 23 34.95 -37.83 -62.05
C PRO A 23 35.15 -36.93 -60.84
N VAL A 24 34.41 -37.20 -59.77
CA VAL A 24 34.67 -36.62 -58.45
C VAL A 24 36.02 -37.16 -57.99
N HIS A 25 37.08 -36.41 -58.25
CA HIS A 25 38.35 -36.60 -57.57
C HIS A 25 38.09 -36.33 -56.10
N ALA A 26 38.08 -37.38 -55.27
CA ALA A 26 38.08 -37.23 -53.82
C ALA A 26 39.29 -36.37 -53.45
N ALA A 27 39.04 -35.19 -52.87
CA ALA A 27 40.12 -34.35 -52.36
C ALA A 27 40.89 -35.17 -51.31
N THR A 28 42.17 -35.42 -51.54
CA THR A 28 43.02 -36.18 -50.61
C THR A 28 43.46 -35.34 -49.40
N THR A 29 43.18 -34.03 -49.43
CA THR A 29 43.56 -33.06 -48.40
C THR A 29 42.37 -32.20 -47.95
N THR A 30 42.45 -31.69 -46.72
CA THR A 30 41.53 -30.66 -46.22
C THR A 30 41.98 -29.30 -46.76
N THR A 31 41.07 -28.54 -47.34
CA THR A 31 41.33 -27.22 -47.95
C THR A 31 40.57 -26.10 -47.24
N ARG A 32 40.91 -24.84 -47.51
CA ARG A 32 40.11 -23.69 -47.08
C ARG A 32 40.03 -22.57 -48.10
N THR A 33 38.97 -21.77 -48.05
CA THR A 33 38.88 -20.53 -48.83
C THR A 33 39.77 -19.43 -48.25
N ALA A 34 40.10 -18.43 -49.06
CA ALA A 34 40.69 -17.19 -48.56
C ALA A 34 39.82 -16.58 -47.45
N THR A 35 40.46 -15.97 -46.46
CA THR A 35 39.75 -15.29 -45.37
C THR A 35 39.09 -14.04 -45.92
N VAL A 36 37.78 -13.93 -45.73
CA VAL A 36 37.02 -12.72 -46.03
C VAL A 36 36.87 -11.92 -44.74
N THR A 37 37.46 -10.73 -44.69
CA THR A 37 37.31 -9.79 -43.57
C THR A 37 35.88 -9.23 -43.55
N GLN A 38 35.35 -8.99 -42.34
CA GLN A 38 34.03 -8.40 -42.14
C GLN A 38 34.02 -7.43 -40.97
N ALA A 39 33.02 -6.55 -40.94
CA ALA A 39 32.79 -5.66 -39.80
C ALA A 39 32.58 -6.47 -38.51
N ALA A 40 33.20 -6.04 -37.41
CA ALA A 40 33.16 -6.76 -36.15
C ALA A 40 31.72 -6.97 -35.65
N GLN A 41 31.28 -8.23 -35.59
CA GLN A 41 29.94 -8.58 -35.08
C GLN A 41 30.05 -9.25 -33.71
N PRO A 42 29.26 -8.82 -32.70
CA PRO A 42 29.24 -9.48 -31.40
C PRO A 42 28.45 -10.78 -31.47
N CYS A 43 29.04 -11.85 -30.98
CA CYS A 43 28.41 -13.16 -30.82
C CYS A 43 28.68 -13.72 -29.42
N TYR A 44 27.92 -14.73 -29.02
CA TYR A 44 28.20 -15.52 -27.83
C TYR A 44 28.14 -17.01 -28.15
N SER A 45 28.96 -17.79 -27.46
CA SER A 45 29.03 -19.24 -27.65
C SER A 45 28.11 -19.99 -26.69
N GLY A 46 27.65 -21.17 -27.13
CA GLY A 46 26.93 -22.14 -26.30
C GLY A 46 27.84 -22.93 -25.36
N LYS A 47 27.39 -24.14 -24.97
CA LYS A 47 28.18 -25.09 -24.15
C LYS A 47 29.01 -26.09 -24.99
N THR A 48 28.83 -26.09 -26.30
CA THR A 48 29.43 -27.02 -27.26
C THR A 48 30.41 -26.29 -28.17
N GLY A 49 31.26 -27.05 -28.85
CA GLY A 49 32.24 -26.54 -29.80
C GLY A 49 33.59 -26.19 -29.17
N ASP A 50 34.55 -25.95 -30.05
CA ASP A 50 35.95 -25.63 -29.71
C ASP A 50 36.39 -24.33 -30.38
N LEU A 51 37.20 -23.57 -29.65
CA LEU A 51 38.12 -22.62 -30.26
C LEU A 51 39.21 -23.44 -30.95
N VAL A 52 39.43 -23.21 -32.23
CA VAL A 52 40.43 -23.91 -33.03
C VAL A 52 41.45 -22.95 -33.62
N GLU A 53 42.61 -23.48 -33.93
CA GLU A 53 43.61 -22.84 -34.78
C GLU A 53 43.54 -23.43 -36.18
N LEU A 54 43.70 -22.59 -37.20
CA LEU A 54 43.81 -23.00 -38.60
C LEU A 54 45.23 -22.70 -39.09
N SER A 55 46.03 -23.74 -39.30
CA SER A 55 47.42 -23.63 -39.80
C SER A 55 47.56 -24.28 -41.18
N GLY A 56 48.65 -23.98 -41.89
CA GLY A 56 48.86 -24.42 -43.28
C GLY A 56 48.36 -23.40 -44.32
N ASP A 57 48.37 -23.79 -45.59
CA ASP A 57 47.95 -22.96 -46.72
C ASP A 57 46.48 -23.23 -47.13
N LEU A 58 46.04 -22.66 -48.25
CA LEU A 58 44.66 -22.81 -48.74
C LEU A 58 44.36 -24.24 -49.26
N ASN A 59 45.37 -24.97 -49.71
CA ASN A 59 45.25 -26.29 -50.33
C ASN A 59 45.54 -27.44 -49.33
N GLN A 60 46.12 -27.11 -48.18
CA GLN A 60 46.39 -28.05 -47.09
C GLN A 60 46.28 -27.36 -45.73
N VAL A 61 45.09 -27.38 -45.13
CA VAL A 61 44.81 -26.78 -43.83
C VAL A 61 44.70 -27.85 -42.72
N THR A 62 45.28 -27.54 -41.56
CA THR A 62 45.12 -28.30 -40.32
C THR A 62 44.21 -27.54 -39.36
N VAL A 63 43.21 -28.23 -38.80
CA VAL A 63 42.31 -27.71 -37.77
C VAL A 63 42.72 -28.28 -36.41
N THR A 64 43.29 -27.46 -35.54
CA THR A 64 43.77 -27.90 -34.22
C THR A 64 42.87 -27.35 -33.13
N PRO A 65 42.15 -28.20 -32.37
CA PRO A 65 41.41 -27.76 -31.19
C PRO A 65 42.34 -27.16 -30.14
N GLN A 66 42.03 -25.94 -29.72
CA GLN A 66 42.79 -25.22 -28.69
C GLN A 66 42.08 -25.31 -27.34
N LYS A 67 40.78 -24.95 -27.30
CA LYS A 67 40.02 -24.94 -26.04
C LYS A 67 38.52 -25.03 -26.24
N VAL A 68 37.88 -25.82 -25.40
CA VAL A 68 36.41 -25.99 -25.36
C VAL A 68 35.68 -24.68 -25.05
N LEU A 69 34.67 -24.32 -25.85
CA LEU A 69 33.97 -23.02 -25.73
C LEU A 69 33.23 -22.83 -24.41
N LYS A 70 32.89 -23.91 -23.69
CA LYS A 70 32.29 -23.84 -22.35
C LYS A 70 33.12 -23.03 -21.35
N THR A 71 34.44 -22.96 -21.51
CA THR A 71 35.30 -22.13 -20.63
C THR A 71 35.07 -20.63 -20.83
N TYR A 72 34.46 -20.25 -21.96
CA TYR A 72 34.18 -18.89 -22.37
C TYR A 72 32.67 -18.55 -22.35
N ALA A 73 31.84 -19.35 -21.68
CA ALA A 73 30.38 -19.18 -21.67
C ALA A 73 29.89 -17.83 -21.08
N LYS A 74 30.76 -17.05 -20.42
CA LYS A 74 30.43 -15.76 -19.78
C LYS A 74 31.14 -14.56 -20.43
N THR A 75 31.32 -14.59 -21.75
CA THR A 75 31.91 -13.48 -22.51
C THR A 75 31.18 -13.28 -23.84
N THR A 76 31.63 -12.28 -24.59
CA THR A 76 31.25 -12.02 -25.98
C THR A 76 32.47 -12.25 -26.88
N TRP A 77 32.23 -12.85 -28.04
CA TRP A 77 33.18 -12.97 -29.14
C TRP A 77 32.93 -11.86 -30.15
N LEU A 78 33.98 -11.20 -30.62
CA LEU A 78 33.91 -10.29 -31.76
C LEU A 78 34.34 -11.04 -33.00
N VAL A 79 33.43 -11.22 -33.95
CA VAL A 79 33.67 -11.92 -35.21
C VAL A 79 34.15 -10.93 -36.27
N THR A 80 35.35 -11.12 -36.81
CA THR A 80 36.02 -10.16 -37.72
C THR A 80 36.32 -10.69 -39.11
N GLY A 81 36.18 -12.00 -39.32
CA GLY A 81 36.47 -12.64 -40.60
C GLY A 81 35.83 -14.01 -40.71
N GLN A 82 35.91 -14.60 -41.89
CA GLN A 82 35.34 -15.91 -42.18
C GLN A 82 36.13 -16.68 -43.24
N THR A 83 36.08 -18.01 -43.16
CA THR A 83 36.62 -18.95 -44.15
C THR A 83 35.75 -20.21 -44.17
N VAL A 84 35.73 -20.94 -45.28
CA VAL A 84 35.11 -22.26 -45.36
C VAL A 84 36.21 -23.30 -45.42
N VAL A 85 36.21 -24.25 -44.48
CA VAL A 85 37.12 -25.40 -44.46
C VAL A 85 36.38 -26.61 -45.01
N THR A 86 36.94 -27.25 -46.03
CA THR A 86 36.38 -28.45 -46.66
C THR A 86 37.27 -29.64 -46.38
N THR A 87 36.73 -30.64 -45.69
CA THR A 87 37.46 -31.88 -45.36
C THR A 87 37.73 -32.73 -46.61
N ALA A 88 38.69 -33.65 -46.53
CA ALA A 88 38.94 -34.66 -47.57
C ALA A 88 37.69 -35.48 -47.97
N LYS A 89 36.70 -35.58 -47.06
CA LYS A 89 35.41 -36.23 -47.31
C LYS A 89 34.37 -35.30 -47.96
N GLY A 90 34.76 -34.09 -48.37
CA GLY A 90 33.87 -33.09 -48.99
C GLY A 90 32.97 -32.34 -48.02
N VAL A 91 33.06 -32.56 -46.70
CA VAL A 91 32.24 -31.83 -45.72
C VAL A 91 32.80 -30.40 -45.54
N ALA A 92 31.97 -29.40 -45.84
CA ALA A 92 32.32 -27.99 -45.72
C ALA A 92 31.76 -27.38 -44.42
N THR A 93 32.64 -26.76 -43.62
CA THR A 93 32.29 -26.06 -42.37
C THR A 93 32.73 -24.61 -42.45
N ARG A 94 31.82 -23.68 -42.17
CA ARG A 94 32.14 -22.25 -42.10
C ARG A 94 32.74 -21.93 -40.73
N TYR A 95 34.00 -21.51 -40.75
CA TYR A 95 34.70 -21.01 -39.58
C TYR A 95 34.75 -19.48 -39.61
N VAL A 96 34.60 -18.88 -38.44
CA VAL A 96 34.71 -17.44 -38.28
C VAL A 96 35.85 -17.07 -37.34
N GLN A 97 36.60 -16.04 -37.73
CA GLN A 97 37.69 -15.51 -36.94
C GLN A 97 37.11 -14.70 -35.78
N VAL A 98 37.54 -15.01 -34.57
CA VAL A 98 37.01 -14.41 -33.35
C VAL A 98 38.08 -13.80 -32.47
N LYS A 99 37.69 -12.79 -31.70
CA LYS A 99 38.44 -12.23 -30.57
C LYS A 99 37.57 -12.17 -29.33
N ASN A 100 38.05 -12.71 -28.22
CA ASN A 100 37.34 -12.71 -26.95
C ASN A 100 37.34 -11.30 -26.34
N ALA A 101 36.18 -10.80 -25.94
CA ALA A 101 36.08 -9.46 -25.37
C ALA A 101 36.64 -9.36 -23.94
N GLN A 102 36.79 -10.48 -23.22
CA GLN A 102 37.26 -10.52 -21.84
C GLN A 102 38.79 -10.46 -21.72
N ASP A 103 39.47 -11.35 -22.44
CA ASP A 103 40.91 -11.61 -22.32
C ASP A 103 41.68 -11.44 -23.63
N GLY A 104 40.98 -11.17 -24.74
CA GLY A 104 41.59 -10.92 -26.04
C GLY A 104 42.03 -12.18 -26.79
N VAL A 105 41.74 -13.39 -26.28
CA VAL A 105 42.06 -14.66 -26.95
C VAL A 105 41.46 -14.69 -28.36
N GLN A 106 42.25 -15.13 -29.33
CA GLN A 106 41.86 -15.17 -30.75
C GLN A 106 41.91 -16.59 -31.29
N GLY A 107 41.19 -16.84 -32.38
CA GLY A 107 41.20 -18.11 -33.09
C GLY A 107 40.00 -18.20 -34.02
N TRP A 108 39.62 -19.44 -34.33
CA TRP A 108 38.50 -19.75 -35.21
C TRP A 108 37.45 -20.55 -34.47
N ILE A 109 36.18 -20.30 -34.76
CA ILE A 109 35.05 -21.05 -34.22
C ILE A 109 34.13 -21.43 -35.38
N ALA A 110 33.59 -22.64 -35.37
CA ALA A 110 32.54 -23.02 -36.32
C ALA A 110 31.32 -22.09 -36.11
N GLN A 111 30.84 -21.44 -37.17
CA GLN A 111 29.79 -20.43 -37.03
C GLN A 111 28.52 -20.97 -36.35
N THR A 112 28.23 -22.26 -36.53
CA THR A 112 27.11 -22.97 -35.91
C THR A 112 27.16 -22.98 -34.38
N ASP A 113 28.33 -22.81 -33.77
CA ASP A 113 28.51 -22.76 -32.31
C ASP A 113 28.34 -21.35 -31.71
N LEU A 114 28.09 -20.35 -32.56
CA LEU A 114 27.91 -18.96 -32.18
C LEU A 114 26.48 -18.48 -32.44
N THR A 115 25.95 -17.74 -31.48
CA THR A 115 24.69 -17.01 -31.62
C THR A 115 24.95 -15.50 -31.66
N PRO A 116 24.30 -14.73 -32.54
CA PRO A 116 24.45 -13.27 -32.56
C PRO A 116 24.06 -12.60 -31.25
N GLY A 117 24.83 -11.59 -30.86
CA GLY A 117 24.54 -10.71 -29.73
C GLY A 117 25.62 -10.67 -28.66
N ARG A 118 25.48 -9.71 -27.75
CA ARG A 118 26.37 -9.54 -26.59
C ARG A 118 25.96 -10.43 -25.43
N ASN A 119 26.93 -10.86 -24.65
CA ASN A 119 26.72 -11.68 -23.47
C ASN A 119 27.70 -11.31 -22.34
N TYR A 120 27.17 -11.17 -21.13
CA TYR A 120 27.89 -10.66 -19.95
C TYR A 120 28.60 -9.33 -20.22
N GLN A 121 27.94 -8.40 -20.92
CA GLN A 121 28.49 -7.06 -21.19
C GLN A 121 27.64 -5.95 -20.58
N THR A 122 28.24 -4.78 -20.38
CA THR A 122 27.52 -3.58 -19.97
C THR A 122 27.96 -2.34 -20.73
N ASP A 123 27.02 -1.43 -20.96
CA ASP A 123 27.35 -0.07 -21.37
C ASP A 123 27.89 0.74 -20.17
N ALA A 124 28.49 1.90 -20.44
CA ALA A 124 28.86 2.84 -19.40
C ALA A 124 27.62 3.27 -18.59
N PRO A 125 27.76 3.53 -17.27
CA PRO A 125 26.64 4.01 -16.48
C PRO A 125 26.34 5.46 -16.83
N VAL A 126 25.05 5.75 -17.03
CA VAL A 126 24.55 7.09 -17.33
C VAL A 126 23.90 7.67 -16.06
N LYS A 127 24.31 8.87 -15.67
CA LYS A 127 23.69 9.60 -14.54
C LYS A 127 22.27 10.02 -14.90
N ARG A 128 21.39 10.10 -13.90
CA ARG A 128 20.00 10.55 -14.07
C ARG A 128 19.53 11.33 -12.83
N PRO A 129 18.51 12.19 -12.96
CA PRO A 129 17.92 12.88 -11.82
C PRO A 129 17.46 11.89 -10.76
N ALA A 130 17.84 12.17 -9.51
CA ALA A 130 17.60 11.26 -8.42
C ALA A 130 16.10 11.16 -8.11
N LYS A 131 15.55 9.95 -8.15
CA LYS A 131 14.13 9.69 -7.88
C LYS A 131 13.96 8.51 -6.92
N ASN A 132 12.88 8.52 -6.15
CA ASN A 132 12.56 7.46 -5.22
C ASN A 132 11.71 6.37 -5.89
N TYR A 133 12.03 5.14 -5.57
CA TYR A 133 11.35 3.94 -6.02
C TYR A 133 11.06 3.00 -4.86
N ILE A 134 10.06 2.16 -5.06
CA ILE A 134 9.72 1.03 -4.18
C ILE A 134 9.66 -0.24 -5.02
N LYS A 135 9.69 -1.39 -4.35
CA LYS A 135 9.55 -2.71 -4.99
C LYS A 135 8.21 -2.78 -5.76
N ALA A 136 8.29 -3.14 -7.04
CA ALA A 136 7.13 -3.43 -7.88
C ALA A 136 6.86 -4.94 -7.97
N ARG A 137 7.92 -5.74 -8.11
CA ARG A 137 7.87 -7.20 -8.20
C ARG A 137 9.03 -7.84 -7.45
N THR A 138 9.05 -9.17 -7.37
CA THR A 138 10.23 -9.90 -6.89
C THR A 138 11.46 -9.53 -7.73
N GLY A 139 12.60 -9.36 -7.05
CA GLY A 139 13.83 -8.95 -7.70
C GLY A 139 14.96 -8.88 -6.69
N LYS A 140 16.17 -8.61 -7.18
CA LYS A 140 17.37 -8.49 -6.35
C LYS A 140 18.15 -7.22 -6.70
N VAL A 141 18.84 -6.69 -5.70
CA VAL A 141 19.92 -5.71 -5.83
C VAL A 141 21.23 -6.49 -5.97
N TYR A 142 21.93 -6.30 -7.07
CA TYR A 142 23.19 -6.98 -7.37
C TYR A 142 24.38 -6.02 -7.26
N GLN A 143 25.54 -6.55 -6.87
CA GLN A 143 26.81 -5.91 -7.20
C GLN A 143 27.25 -6.33 -8.60
N LEU A 144 28.04 -5.49 -9.23
CA LEU A 144 28.67 -5.77 -10.52
C LEU A 144 30.15 -6.07 -10.29
N GLN A 145 30.64 -7.16 -10.88
CA GLN A 145 32.04 -7.59 -10.77
C GLN A 145 32.59 -7.92 -12.16
N GLY A 146 33.81 -7.46 -12.45
CA GLY A 146 34.49 -7.64 -13.74
C GLY A 146 34.54 -6.36 -14.56
N THR A 147 35.04 -6.49 -15.80
CA THR A 147 35.14 -5.38 -16.76
C THR A 147 33.81 -5.19 -17.50
N ARG A 148 33.65 -4.09 -18.24
CA ARG A 148 32.45 -3.85 -19.06
C ARG A 148 32.23 -4.93 -20.13
N ALA A 149 33.29 -5.61 -20.55
CA ALA A 149 33.25 -6.65 -21.57
C ALA A 149 32.96 -8.06 -21.00
N ALA A 150 33.04 -8.23 -19.68
CA ALA A 150 32.82 -9.50 -18.97
C ALA A 150 32.24 -9.25 -17.56
N MET A 151 31.07 -8.62 -17.51
CA MET A 151 30.41 -8.16 -16.30
C MET A 151 29.50 -9.24 -15.69
N GLN A 152 29.72 -9.56 -14.42
CA GLN A 152 28.89 -10.50 -13.67
C GLN A 152 28.02 -9.79 -12.62
N LEU A 153 26.80 -10.30 -12.47
CA LEU A 153 25.88 -9.93 -11.38
C LEU A 153 26.16 -10.82 -10.18
N VAL A 154 26.62 -10.25 -9.07
CA VAL A 154 27.01 -10.98 -7.85
C VAL A 154 26.31 -10.44 -6.61
N LYS A 155 26.41 -11.14 -5.48
CA LYS A 155 25.88 -10.72 -4.16
C LYS A 155 24.41 -10.26 -4.18
N GLY A 156 23.55 -11.00 -4.90
CA GLY A 156 22.16 -10.62 -5.10
C GLY A 156 21.32 -10.62 -3.81
N GLN A 157 20.98 -9.44 -3.30
CA GLN A 157 20.11 -9.26 -2.13
C GLN A 157 18.65 -9.04 -2.56
N LYS A 158 17.69 -9.71 -1.92
CA LYS A 158 16.26 -9.57 -2.28
C LYS A 158 15.77 -8.13 -2.08
N LEU A 159 14.97 -7.61 -3.01
CA LEU A 159 14.25 -6.34 -2.84
C LEU A 159 13.24 -6.44 -1.69
N SER A 160 13.29 -5.45 -0.80
CA SER A 160 12.37 -5.29 0.32
C SER A 160 11.13 -4.49 -0.08
N ALA A 161 9.96 -4.92 0.38
CA ALA A 161 8.73 -4.15 0.24
C ALA A 161 8.66 -2.97 1.24
N LYS A 162 9.53 -2.97 2.26
CA LYS A 162 9.55 -1.99 3.35
C LYS A 162 10.65 -0.93 3.19
N GLN A 163 11.10 -0.69 1.96
CA GLN A 163 12.22 0.19 1.67
C GLN A 163 11.92 1.14 0.53
N THR A 164 12.51 2.33 0.64
CA THR A 164 12.64 3.29 -0.47
C THR A 164 14.04 3.16 -1.04
N TYR A 165 14.11 3.03 -2.35
CA TYR A 165 15.34 2.99 -3.14
C TYR A 165 15.48 4.30 -3.91
N ARG A 166 16.58 5.03 -3.67
CA ARG A 166 16.95 6.22 -4.44
C ARG A 166 17.73 5.78 -5.67
N VAL A 167 17.18 6.03 -6.85
CA VAL A 167 17.82 5.72 -8.14
C VAL A 167 18.57 6.94 -8.64
N THR A 168 19.84 6.78 -9.02
CA THR A 168 20.70 7.88 -9.48
C THR A 168 21.41 7.62 -10.81
N GLN A 169 21.48 6.37 -11.25
CA GLN A 169 22.13 5.98 -12.50
C GLN A 169 21.37 4.86 -13.19
N GLN A 170 21.66 4.66 -14.47
CA GLN A 170 21.19 3.52 -15.25
C GLN A 170 22.27 3.01 -16.21
N ARG A 171 22.16 1.74 -16.61
CA ARG A 171 23.00 1.16 -17.65
C ARG A 171 22.30 -0.04 -18.28
N TYR A 172 22.73 -0.43 -19.47
CA TYR A 172 22.31 -1.71 -20.05
C TYR A 172 23.27 -2.83 -19.67
N TYR A 173 22.69 -3.99 -19.40
CA TYR A 173 23.36 -5.27 -19.17
C TYR A 173 22.90 -6.23 -20.27
N TYR A 174 23.83 -6.87 -20.97
CA TYR A 174 23.54 -7.77 -22.07
C TYR A 174 23.79 -9.21 -21.64
N ARG A 175 22.82 -10.10 -21.85
CA ARG A 175 22.95 -11.53 -21.54
C ARG A 175 22.19 -12.35 -22.56
N HIS A 176 22.89 -13.30 -23.18
CA HIS A 176 22.37 -14.14 -24.26
C HIS A 176 21.66 -13.32 -25.34
N GLY A 177 22.31 -12.26 -25.83
CA GLY A 177 21.75 -11.36 -26.85
C GLY A 177 20.66 -10.39 -26.35
N VAL A 178 20.10 -10.60 -25.15
CA VAL A 178 19.03 -9.75 -24.62
C VAL A 178 19.60 -8.57 -23.85
N LYS A 179 19.04 -7.39 -24.12
CA LYS A 179 19.38 -6.11 -23.48
C LYS A 179 18.47 -5.83 -22.27
N TYR A 180 19.07 -5.71 -21.09
CA TYR A 180 18.36 -5.43 -19.83
C TYR A 180 18.74 -4.07 -19.26
N LEU A 181 17.76 -3.21 -18.97
CA LEU A 181 18.02 -1.95 -18.28
C LEU A 181 18.15 -2.19 -16.77
N TYR A 182 19.32 -1.86 -16.22
CA TYR A 182 19.57 -1.86 -14.79
C TYR A 182 19.68 -0.42 -14.28
N VAL A 183 19.15 -0.18 -13.09
CA VAL A 183 19.27 1.10 -12.38
C VAL A 183 20.07 0.92 -11.10
N HIS A 184 20.94 1.88 -10.81
CA HIS A 184 21.69 1.89 -9.56
C HIS A 184 20.81 2.48 -8.46
N VAL A 185 20.67 1.75 -7.36
CA VAL A 185 19.89 2.13 -6.19
C VAL A 185 20.77 2.33 -4.96
N SER A 186 20.32 3.19 -4.05
CA SER A 186 20.75 3.21 -2.65
C SER A 186 19.54 3.33 -1.72
N SER A 187 19.63 2.85 -0.49
CA SER A 187 18.58 2.96 0.53
C SER A 187 19.14 3.40 1.87
N LYS A 188 18.26 3.87 2.77
CA LYS A 188 18.64 4.35 4.11
C LYS A 188 19.26 3.27 5.00
N ASN A 189 18.94 2.00 4.77
CA ASN A 189 19.50 0.86 5.51
C ASN A 189 20.81 0.33 4.90
N GLY A 190 21.46 1.10 4.01
CA GLY A 190 22.76 0.76 3.43
C GLY A 190 22.72 -0.17 2.21
N THR A 191 21.54 -0.62 1.74
CA THR A 191 21.45 -1.42 0.51
C THR A 191 21.82 -0.55 -0.69
N LYS A 192 22.83 -0.95 -1.46
CA LYS A 192 23.28 -0.27 -2.69
C LYS A 192 23.58 -1.28 -3.79
N GLY A 193 23.42 -0.91 -5.06
CA GLY A 193 23.76 -1.78 -6.20
C GLY A 193 22.81 -1.63 -7.38
N TRP A 194 22.80 -2.62 -8.26
CA TRP A 194 22.08 -2.58 -9.54
C TRP A 194 20.84 -3.47 -9.51
N VAL A 195 19.72 -2.91 -9.92
CA VAL A 195 18.42 -3.58 -9.95
C VAL A 195 17.88 -3.53 -11.37
N TRP A 196 17.34 -4.64 -11.87
CA TRP A 196 16.59 -4.62 -13.13
C TRP A 196 15.41 -3.66 -13.00
N HIS A 197 15.32 -2.64 -13.85
CA HIS A 197 14.42 -1.49 -13.69
C HIS A 197 12.96 -1.89 -13.41
N ASN A 198 12.54 -2.97 -14.07
CA ASN A 198 11.23 -3.59 -13.99
C ASN A 198 10.88 -4.07 -12.57
N GLY A 199 11.88 -4.40 -11.74
CA GLY A 199 11.74 -4.72 -10.32
C GLY A 199 11.19 -3.58 -9.45
N LEU A 200 11.17 -2.35 -9.97
CA LEU A 200 10.89 -1.13 -9.23
C LEU A 200 9.75 -0.33 -9.86
N LYS A 201 9.07 0.47 -9.03
CA LYS A 201 8.10 1.50 -9.46
C LYS A 201 8.34 2.77 -8.68
N ALA A 202 8.04 3.92 -9.29
CA ALA A 202 8.21 5.22 -8.63
C ALA A 202 7.38 5.28 -7.33
N GLY A 203 7.98 5.79 -6.26
CA GLY A 203 7.30 5.91 -4.98
C GLY A 203 8.25 5.99 -3.79
N THR A 204 7.69 6.31 -2.63
CA THR A 204 8.39 6.30 -1.35
C THR A 204 7.64 5.35 -0.43
N TYR A 205 8.35 4.42 0.21
CA TYR A 205 7.79 3.58 1.25
C TYR A 205 7.49 4.42 2.49
N TYR A 206 6.26 4.30 2.97
CA TYR A 206 5.79 4.93 4.20
C TYR A 206 5.44 3.84 5.21
N ASP A 207 6.10 3.84 6.36
CA ASP A 207 5.85 2.87 7.41
C ASP A 207 4.63 3.28 8.24
N ALA A 208 3.44 2.91 7.76
CA ALA A 208 2.19 3.24 8.42
C ALA A 208 2.13 2.65 9.84
N THR A 209 2.65 1.45 10.05
CA THR A 209 2.63 0.77 11.37
C THR A 209 3.47 1.52 12.40
N LYS A 210 4.69 1.94 12.04
CA LYS A 210 5.55 2.72 12.93
C LYS A 210 4.91 4.06 13.31
N GLN A 211 4.26 4.71 12.35
CA GLN A 211 3.58 5.99 12.59
C GLN A 211 2.32 5.81 13.44
N GLN A 212 1.54 4.75 13.19
CA GLN A 212 0.42 4.37 14.04
C GLN A 212 0.85 4.15 15.49
N ALA A 213 1.93 3.39 15.72
CA ALA A 213 2.46 3.16 17.06
C ALA A 213 2.85 4.48 17.76
N LYS A 214 3.54 5.39 17.06
CA LYS A 214 3.93 6.70 17.60
C LYS A 214 2.71 7.57 17.97
N ILE A 215 1.71 7.63 17.10
CA ILE A 215 0.48 8.41 17.36
C ILE A 215 -0.29 7.80 18.53
N LYS A 216 -0.48 6.48 18.54
CA LYS A 216 -1.17 5.77 19.63
C LYS A 216 -0.49 6.02 20.97
N GLN A 217 0.83 5.92 21.03
CA GLN A 217 1.58 6.15 22.27
C GLN A 217 1.34 7.58 22.79
N ARG A 218 1.51 8.60 21.93
CA ARG A 218 1.28 10.00 22.31
C ARG A 218 -0.16 10.26 22.75
N LEU A 219 -1.12 9.68 22.05
CA LEU A 219 -2.53 9.80 22.38
C LEU A 219 -2.84 9.11 23.71
N GLN A 220 -2.38 7.87 23.92
CA GLN A 220 -2.59 7.13 25.16
C GLN A 220 -2.00 7.89 26.36
N THR A 221 -0.75 8.35 26.28
CA THR A 221 -0.13 9.17 27.34
C THR A 221 -0.96 10.40 27.68
N TYR A 222 -1.50 11.09 26.68
CA TYR A 222 -2.38 12.24 26.91
C TYR A 222 -3.69 11.84 27.60
N LEU A 223 -4.34 10.78 27.11
CA LEU A 223 -5.61 10.29 27.67
C LEU A 223 -5.45 9.80 29.12
N ASP A 224 -4.37 9.08 29.42
CA ASP A 224 -4.05 8.65 30.79
C ASP A 224 -3.82 9.86 31.70
N GLY A 225 -3.14 10.89 31.20
CA GLY A 225 -2.90 12.14 31.94
C GLY A 225 -4.18 12.90 32.30
N VAL A 226 -5.10 13.11 31.34
CA VAL A 226 -6.34 13.88 31.60
C VAL A 226 -7.39 13.13 32.42
N THR A 227 -7.26 11.79 32.51
CA THR A 227 -8.16 10.93 33.28
C THR A 227 -7.58 10.50 34.63
N LYS A 228 -6.35 10.94 34.95
CA LYS A 228 -5.61 10.57 36.18
C LYS A 228 -6.35 10.96 37.46
N ASP A 229 -7.03 12.11 37.45
CA ASP A 229 -7.83 12.62 38.58
C ASP A 229 -9.15 11.87 38.78
N GLY A 230 -9.50 10.94 37.87
CA GLY A 230 -10.74 10.20 37.92
C GLY A 230 -12.00 11.06 37.77
N SER A 231 -11.89 12.23 37.16
CA SER A 231 -13.05 13.12 36.86
C SER A 231 -13.48 13.05 35.39
N CYS A 232 -12.83 12.21 34.58
CA CYS A 232 -13.30 11.91 33.23
C CYS A 232 -12.87 10.54 32.72
N MET A 233 -13.49 10.12 31.62
CA MET A 233 -13.08 8.99 30.79
C MET A 233 -13.18 9.38 29.32
N VAL A 234 -12.33 8.76 28.49
CA VAL A 234 -12.23 9.08 27.06
C VAL A 234 -12.10 7.81 26.24
N SER A 235 -12.82 7.73 25.13
CA SER A 235 -12.65 6.69 24.11
C SER A 235 -12.53 7.32 22.73
N PHE A 236 -11.48 6.95 21.99
CA PHE A 236 -11.17 7.47 20.66
C PHE A 236 -11.09 6.34 19.64
N TYR A 237 -11.63 6.59 18.44
CA TYR A 237 -11.57 5.65 17.33
C TYR A 237 -11.42 6.40 16.00
N ASN A 238 -10.30 6.22 15.30
CA ASN A 238 -10.14 6.81 13.98
C ASN A 238 -10.97 6.05 12.93
N LEU A 239 -11.54 6.79 11.98
CA LEU A 239 -12.20 6.25 10.80
C LEU A 239 -11.24 6.36 9.60
N THR A 240 -11.47 5.53 8.59
CA THR A 240 -10.81 5.71 7.30
C THR A 240 -11.21 7.08 6.73
N PRO A 241 -10.29 7.85 6.11
CA PRO A 241 -10.64 9.10 5.46
C PRO A 241 -11.76 8.94 4.44
N LYS A 242 -12.60 9.97 4.29
CA LYS A 242 -13.71 9.99 3.34
C LYS A 242 -13.21 9.67 1.93
N VAL A 243 -13.86 8.73 1.25
CA VAL A 243 -13.50 8.31 -0.11
C VAL A 243 -13.46 9.53 -1.04
N GLY A 244 -12.43 9.60 -1.90
CA GLY A 244 -12.22 10.69 -2.84
C GLY A 244 -11.59 11.97 -2.27
N SER A 245 -11.48 12.09 -0.94
CA SER A 245 -10.91 13.27 -0.27
C SER A 245 -9.38 13.41 -0.45
N GLN A 246 -8.85 14.59 -0.12
CA GLN A 246 -7.40 14.84 -0.10
C GLN A 246 -6.68 13.85 0.81
N ALA A 247 -7.23 13.60 2.02
CA ALA A 247 -6.64 12.66 2.97
C ALA A 247 -6.66 11.21 2.47
N ALA A 248 -7.68 10.79 1.71
CA ALA A 248 -7.72 9.45 1.11
C ALA A 248 -6.66 9.24 0.01
N LYS A 249 -6.25 10.32 -0.67
CA LYS A 249 -5.23 10.31 -1.74
C LYS A 249 -3.81 10.52 -1.20
N ALA A 250 -3.66 10.89 0.06
CA ALA A 250 -2.37 11.19 0.66
C ALA A 250 -1.50 9.92 0.83
N LYS A 251 -0.17 10.09 0.80
CA LYS A 251 0.80 8.98 0.89
C LYS A 251 0.72 8.23 2.23
N ASP A 252 0.24 8.90 3.27
CA ASP A 252 0.07 8.41 4.63
C ASP A 252 -1.38 7.99 4.93
N ALA A 253 -2.29 7.92 3.95
CA ALA A 253 -3.68 7.51 4.16
C ALA A 253 -3.82 6.19 4.93
N LYS A 254 -2.87 5.26 4.73
CA LYS A 254 -2.81 3.96 5.44
C LYS A 254 -2.63 4.10 6.96
N VAL A 255 -2.04 5.19 7.45
CA VAL A 255 -1.94 5.48 8.90
C VAL A 255 -3.33 5.51 9.53
N TYR A 256 -4.27 6.14 8.84
CA TYR A 256 -5.62 6.38 9.31
C TYR A 256 -6.59 5.26 8.91
N THR A 257 -6.07 4.07 8.59
CA THR A 257 -6.92 2.88 8.44
C THR A 257 -7.79 2.72 9.68
N GLN A 258 -9.09 2.57 9.49
CA GLN A 258 -10.07 2.55 10.56
C GLN A 258 -9.64 1.65 11.75
N GLY A 259 -9.75 2.19 12.96
CA GLY A 259 -9.45 1.51 14.22
C GLY A 259 -7.97 1.29 14.53
N LYS A 260 -7.05 1.57 13.59
CA LYS A 260 -5.60 1.38 13.84
C LYS A 260 -5.00 2.36 14.83
N LEU A 261 -5.68 3.46 15.13
CA LEU A 261 -5.30 4.45 16.13
C LEU A 261 -6.24 4.46 17.35
N ALA A 262 -7.13 3.46 17.48
CA ALA A 262 -8.06 3.39 18.60
C ALA A 262 -7.32 3.30 19.95
N THR A 263 -7.74 4.14 20.88
CA THR A 263 -7.22 4.26 22.25
C THR A 263 -8.35 4.65 23.19
N ASN A 264 -8.23 4.32 24.46
CA ASN A 264 -9.16 4.77 25.48
C ASN A 264 -8.44 4.87 26.82
N ALA A 265 -8.95 5.72 27.72
CA ALA A 265 -8.54 5.78 29.10
C ALA A 265 -9.80 5.76 29.97
N ARG A 266 -9.85 4.80 30.90
CA ARG A 266 -11.04 4.49 31.73
C ARG A 266 -12.32 4.23 30.92
N GLY A 267 -12.21 3.89 29.64
CA GLY A 267 -13.35 3.86 28.71
C GLY A 267 -14.36 2.75 28.98
N HIS A 268 -14.02 1.76 29.82
CA HIS A 268 -14.90 0.68 30.26
C HIS A 268 -15.64 0.99 31.57
N GLN A 269 -15.28 2.06 32.28
CA GLN A 269 -15.94 2.43 33.53
C GLN A 269 -17.38 2.85 33.27
N VAL A 270 -18.25 2.50 34.23
CA VAL A 270 -19.67 2.83 34.21
C VAL A 270 -19.86 4.17 34.90
N VAL A 271 -20.53 5.10 34.23
CA VAL A 271 -20.89 6.42 34.77
C VAL A 271 -22.31 6.78 34.35
N VAL A 272 -22.97 7.64 35.12
CA VAL A 272 -24.20 8.31 34.71
C VAL A 272 -24.01 8.89 33.31
N SER A 273 -24.87 8.53 32.38
CA SER A 273 -24.78 8.89 30.97
C SER A 273 -25.30 10.29 30.67
N ALA A 274 -26.01 10.90 31.63
CA ALA A 274 -26.85 12.06 31.40
C ALA A 274 -27.68 11.86 30.12
N SER A 275 -27.70 12.79 29.17
CA SER A 275 -28.46 12.62 27.92
C SER A 275 -27.77 11.82 26.81
N THR A 276 -26.57 11.27 27.01
CA THR A 276 -25.88 10.51 25.96
C THR A 276 -26.51 9.14 25.69
N TYR A 277 -27.27 8.57 26.64
CA TYR A 277 -28.04 7.32 26.41
C TYR A 277 -29.05 7.45 25.26
N LYS A 278 -29.44 8.67 24.86
CA LYS A 278 -30.39 8.89 23.77
C LYS A 278 -29.89 8.34 22.43
N LEU A 279 -28.58 8.11 22.29
CA LEU A 279 -28.00 7.33 21.18
C LEU A 279 -28.47 5.86 21.19
N TYR A 280 -28.62 5.25 22.36
CA TYR A 280 -29.18 3.90 22.50
C TYR A 280 -30.68 3.86 22.18
N ILE A 281 -31.43 4.89 22.58
CA ILE A 281 -32.84 5.02 22.21
C ILE A 281 -32.98 5.16 20.68
N ALA A 282 -32.15 5.99 20.05
CA ALA A 282 -32.15 6.10 18.59
C ALA A 282 -31.83 4.76 17.91
N ALA A 283 -30.81 4.03 18.40
CA ALA A 283 -30.48 2.71 17.91
C ALA A 283 -31.65 1.72 18.07
N TYR A 284 -32.29 1.68 19.23
CA TYR A 284 -33.40 0.79 19.50
C TYR A 284 -34.63 1.08 18.62
N LEU A 285 -34.95 2.36 18.40
CA LEU A 285 -36.05 2.74 17.49
C LEU A 285 -35.76 2.32 16.05
N MET A 286 -34.51 2.35 15.60
CA MET A 286 -34.14 1.85 14.27
C MET A 286 -34.21 0.32 14.20
N HIS A 287 -33.92 -0.38 15.29
CA HIS A 287 -34.18 -1.82 15.39
C HIS A 287 -35.67 -2.14 15.30
N LEU A 288 -36.52 -1.42 16.05
CA LEU A 288 -37.98 -1.56 15.92
C LEU A 288 -38.46 -1.28 14.50
N LYS A 289 -37.82 -0.32 13.80
CA LYS A 289 -38.13 -0.02 12.40
C LYS A 289 -37.82 -1.20 11.47
N GLN A 290 -36.70 -1.90 11.70
CA GLN A 290 -36.36 -3.13 10.98
C GLN A 290 -37.38 -4.25 11.22
N GLN A 291 -38.07 -4.22 12.36
CA GLN A 291 -39.15 -5.15 12.71
C GLN A 291 -40.54 -4.64 12.33
N HIS A 292 -40.63 -3.55 11.58
CA HIS A 292 -41.91 -2.90 11.21
C HIS A 292 -42.75 -2.39 12.40
N GLN A 293 -42.15 -2.24 13.59
CA GLN A 293 -42.78 -1.73 14.81
C GLN A 293 -42.55 -0.23 15.05
N PHE A 294 -41.82 0.43 14.15
CA PHE A 294 -41.59 1.87 14.16
C PHE A 294 -41.65 2.46 12.74
N SER A 295 -42.26 3.63 12.60
CA SER A 295 -42.28 4.41 11.37
C SER A 295 -42.03 5.90 11.65
N TRP A 296 -41.57 6.63 10.64
CA TRP A 296 -41.35 8.08 10.72
C TRP A 296 -42.66 8.84 10.58
N THR A 297 -43.55 8.71 11.55
CA THR A 297 -44.73 9.57 11.67
C THR A 297 -44.31 11.00 12.00
N LYS A 298 -45.22 11.98 11.84
CA LYS A 298 -44.99 13.37 12.26
C LYS A 298 -44.55 13.44 13.74
N ALA A 299 -45.23 12.71 14.62
CA ALA A 299 -44.93 12.65 16.04
C ALA A 299 -43.54 12.04 16.33
N ASN A 300 -43.21 10.89 15.73
CA ASN A 300 -41.91 10.23 15.94
C ASN A 300 -40.75 11.06 15.40
N THR A 301 -40.97 11.77 14.29
CA THR A 301 -39.98 12.69 13.70
C THR A 301 -39.74 13.89 14.61
N ALA A 302 -40.81 14.51 15.10
CA ALA A 302 -40.72 15.63 16.05
C ALA A 302 -40.06 15.21 17.37
N GLY A 303 -40.44 14.04 17.90
CA GLY A 303 -39.86 13.47 19.12
C GLY A 303 -38.36 13.16 18.98
N MET A 304 -37.95 12.50 17.89
CA MET A 304 -36.54 12.24 17.59
C MET A 304 -35.74 13.54 17.44
N ARG A 305 -36.31 14.55 16.75
CA ARG A 305 -35.70 15.88 16.64
C ARG A 305 -35.48 16.51 18.01
N ARG A 306 -36.52 16.59 18.85
CA ARG A 306 -36.38 17.18 20.19
C ARG A 306 -35.38 16.42 21.06
N MET A 307 -35.42 15.10 21.02
CA MET A 307 -34.50 14.21 21.75
C MET A 307 -33.03 14.43 21.35
N ILE A 308 -32.74 14.55 20.06
CA ILE A 308 -31.36 14.70 19.57
C ILE A 308 -30.93 16.16 19.61
N VAL A 309 -31.67 17.08 18.99
CA VAL A 309 -31.25 18.47 18.70
C VAL A 309 -31.22 19.37 19.93
N ILE A 310 -32.20 19.24 20.83
CA ILE A 310 -32.30 20.05 22.07
C ILE A 310 -32.28 19.20 23.33
N SER A 311 -31.97 17.90 23.20
CA SER A 311 -31.83 16.98 24.32
C SER A 311 -33.08 16.83 25.20
N ALA A 312 -34.29 17.01 24.67
CA ALA A 312 -35.53 16.85 25.43
C ALA A 312 -35.70 15.41 25.97
N ASN A 313 -36.33 15.29 27.15
CA ASN A 313 -36.50 14.02 27.87
C ASN A 313 -37.86 13.34 27.62
N ASP A 314 -38.88 14.10 27.20
CA ASP A 314 -40.26 13.62 26.97
C ASP A 314 -40.31 12.36 26.09
N TYR A 315 -39.72 12.46 24.90
CA TYR A 315 -39.76 11.40 23.91
C TYR A 315 -38.98 10.14 24.34
N PRO A 316 -37.69 10.19 24.72
CA PRO A 316 -36.97 8.98 25.13
C PRO A 316 -37.57 8.32 26.37
N VAL A 317 -38.09 9.09 27.34
CA VAL A 317 -38.78 8.51 28.51
C VAL A 317 -40.05 7.79 28.08
N SER A 318 -40.83 8.36 27.16
CA SER A 318 -42.01 7.67 26.60
C SER A 318 -41.65 6.34 25.90
N VAL A 319 -40.50 6.28 25.22
CA VAL A 319 -40.00 5.05 24.59
C VAL A 319 -39.62 4.01 25.65
N LEU A 320 -38.93 4.42 26.72
CA LEU A 320 -38.60 3.54 27.85
C LEU A 320 -39.85 2.97 28.52
N HIS A 321 -40.91 3.78 28.68
CA HIS A 321 -42.18 3.34 29.27
C HIS A 321 -42.93 2.40 28.34
N LYS A 322 -43.03 2.74 27.04
CA LYS A 322 -43.77 1.96 26.06
C LYS A 322 -43.17 0.56 25.83
N TYR A 323 -41.85 0.47 25.66
CA TYR A 323 -41.20 -0.79 25.27
C TYR A 323 -40.53 -1.52 26.43
N GLY A 324 -40.38 -0.87 27.58
CA GLY A 324 -39.83 -1.46 28.80
C GLY A 324 -38.30 -1.44 28.86
N ARG A 325 -37.77 -0.95 29.98
CA ARG A 325 -36.32 -0.81 30.24
C ARG A 325 -35.57 -2.14 30.09
N ALA A 326 -36.10 -3.23 30.65
CA ALA A 326 -35.46 -4.54 30.63
C ALA A 326 -35.30 -5.10 29.20
N LYS A 327 -36.33 -4.95 28.34
CA LYS A 327 -36.28 -5.39 26.94
C LYS A 327 -35.25 -4.59 26.14
N ILE A 328 -35.21 -3.28 26.36
CA ILE A 328 -34.24 -2.40 25.70
C ILE A 328 -32.81 -2.74 26.16
N ASN A 329 -32.59 -2.88 27.48
CA ASN A 329 -31.31 -3.28 28.07
C ASN A 329 -30.80 -4.59 27.47
N HIS A 330 -31.64 -5.63 27.46
CA HIS A 330 -31.31 -6.93 26.87
C HIS A 330 -30.88 -6.77 25.41
N TRP A 331 -31.67 -6.07 24.60
CA TRP A 331 -31.32 -5.81 23.20
C TRP A 331 -29.98 -5.09 23.08
N LEU A 332 -29.73 -4.02 23.83
CA LEU A 332 -28.45 -3.29 23.81
C LEU A 332 -27.26 -4.20 24.15
N GLY A 333 -27.43 -5.10 25.12
CA GLY A 333 -26.46 -6.12 25.47
C GLY A 333 -26.13 -7.05 24.29
N THR A 334 -27.14 -7.52 23.55
CA THR A 334 -26.93 -8.37 22.35
C THR A 334 -26.16 -7.65 21.23
N GLN A 335 -26.24 -6.31 21.17
CA GLN A 335 -25.48 -5.53 20.20
C GLN A 335 -24.02 -5.31 20.64
N GLY A 336 -23.66 -5.71 21.87
CA GLY A 336 -22.36 -5.44 22.49
C GLY A 336 -22.19 -3.98 22.93
N TYR A 337 -23.29 -3.24 23.13
CA TYR A 337 -23.26 -1.98 23.86
C TYR A 337 -23.27 -2.25 25.38
N TYR A 338 -23.32 -1.19 26.20
CA TYR A 338 -23.57 -1.37 27.63
C TYR A 338 -24.98 -1.96 27.80
N GLY A 339 -25.07 -3.12 28.47
CA GLY A 339 -26.28 -3.94 28.48
C GLY A 339 -27.31 -3.60 29.57
N ALA A 340 -26.98 -2.72 30.52
CA ALA A 340 -27.89 -2.33 31.59
C ALA A 340 -27.98 -0.81 31.82
N PRO A 341 -28.11 0.02 30.77
CA PRO A 341 -28.10 1.47 30.94
C PRO A 341 -29.32 2.00 31.67
N PHE A 342 -30.47 1.32 31.62
CA PHE A 342 -31.74 1.83 32.13
C PHE A 342 -32.21 1.15 33.39
N SER A 343 -32.57 1.94 34.40
CA SER A 343 -33.20 1.50 35.65
C SER A 343 -34.44 2.35 35.96
N ALA A 344 -35.30 1.81 36.83
CA ALA A 344 -36.41 2.54 37.43
C ALA A 344 -35.99 3.30 38.69
N THR A 345 -34.87 2.92 39.32
CA THR A 345 -34.45 3.39 40.65
C THR A 345 -33.19 4.25 40.65
N HIS A 346 -32.52 4.38 39.50
CA HIS A 346 -31.35 5.23 39.36
C HIS A 346 -31.23 5.80 37.95
N ASP A 347 -30.39 6.82 37.83
CA ASP A 347 -30.04 7.45 36.56
C ASP A 347 -29.54 6.48 35.50
N SER A 348 -29.76 6.84 34.23
CA SER A 348 -29.24 6.03 33.12
C SER A 348 -27.72 6.07 33.08
N VAL A 349 -27.05 4.93 32.97
CA VAL A 349 -25.57 4.82 32.97
C VAL A 349 -25.02 4.29 31.65
N THR A 350 -23.72 4.48 31.41
CA THR A 350 -23.04 4.05 30.18
C THR A 350 -21.52 3.94 30.36
N THR A 351 -20.82 3.54 29.29
CA THR A 351 -19.36 3.60 29.19
C THR A 351 -18.93 4.37 27.93
N ALA A 352 -17.76 5.01 27.95
CA ALA A 352 -17.24 5.72 26.77
C ALA A 352 -17.04 4.78 25.57
N ASN A 353 -16.59 3.55 25.81
CA ASN A 353 -16.40 2.54 24.77
C ASN A 353 -17.73 2.16 24.10
N SER A 354 -18.83 2.07 24.86
CA SER A 354 -20.14 1.75 24.32
C SER A 354 -20.71 2.90 23.49
N LEU A 355 -20.50 4.15 23.91
CA LEU A 355 -20.87 5.34 23.12
C LEU A 355 -20.09 5.40 21.79
N VAL A 356 -18.77 5.16 21.81
CA VAL A 356 -17.99 5.06 20.56
C VAL A 356 -18.47 3.91 19.68
N LYS A 357 -18.88 2.79 20.27
CA LYS A 357 -19.38 1.65 19.50
C LYS A 357 -20.71 1.96 18.80
N VAL A 358 -21.70 2.56 19.48
CA VAL A 358 -22.96 2.94 18.84
C VAL A 358 -22.74 4.00 17.75
N LEU A 359 -21.83 4.96 17.96
CA LEU A 359 -21.45 5.93 16.94
C LEU A 359 -20.76 5.25 15.73
N ARG A 360 -19.96 4.22 15.97
CA ARG A 360 -19.32 3.44 14.91
C ARG A 360 -20.35 2.66 14.10
N ASP A 361 -21.30 2.03 14.77
CA ASP A 361 -22.35 1.28 14.10
C ASP A 361 -23.26 2.23 13.31
N LEU A 362 -23.56 3.42 13.86
CA LEU A 362 -24.26 4.50 13.16
C LEU A 362 -23.48 4.94 11.92
N GLU A 363 -22.22 5.35 12.04
CA GLU A 363 -21.42 5.84 10.91
C GLU A 363 -21.24 4.79 9.80
N LEU A 364 -20.97 3.54 10.19
CA LEU A 364 -20.70 2.46 9.23
C LEU A 364 -21.95 1.78 8.69
N GLY A 365 -23.13 2.15 9.17
CA GLY A 365 -24.38 1.53 8.76
C GLY A 365 -24.50 0.07 9.18
N LYS A 366 -24.13 -0.24 10.42
CA LYS A 366 -24.18 -1.59 11.00
C LYS A 366 -25.28 -1.71 12.05
N GLY A 367 -25.64 -2.94 12.40
CA GLY A 367 -26.66 -3.25 13.40
C GLY A 367 -28.01 -2.59 13.05
N ALA A 368 -28.55 -1.80 13.96
CA ALA A 368 -29.80 -1.08 13.75
C ALA A 368 -29.74 -0.02 12.64
N PHE A 369 -28.55 0.40 12.19
CA PHE A 369 -28.38 1.55 11.29
C PHE A 369 -28.15 1.18 9.81
N THR A 370 -28.54 -0.02 9.39
CA THR A 370 -28.35 -0.49 8.00
C THR A 370 -29.07 0.37 6.96
N ASN A 371 -30.25 0.90 7.29
CA ASN A 371 -31.00 1.78 6.39
C ASN A 371 -30.29 3.12 6.21
N LYS A 372 -29.89 3.42 4.96
CA LYS A 372 -29.12 4.62 4.61
C LYS A 372 -29.89 5.93 4.83
N LYS A 373 -31.20 5.96 4.56
CA LYS A 373 -32.03 7.16 4.74
C LYS A 373 -32.22 7.48 6.22
N ASP A 374 -32.51 6.46 7.01
CA ASP A 374 -32.67 6.59 8.46
C ASP A 374 -31.37 7.06 9.12
N ARG A 375 -30.25 6.41 8.77
CA ARG A 375 -28.91 6.82 9.21
C ARG A 375 -28.61 8.28 8.85
N ALA A 376 -28.86 8.68 7.60
CA ALA A 376 -28.63 10.05 7.17
C ALA A 376 -29.50 11.06 7.93
N HIS A 377 -30.75 10.71 8.24
CA HIS A 377 -31.64 11.53 9.04
C HIS A 377 -31.10 11.72 10.47
N ILE A 378 -30.70 10.64 11.14
CA ILE A 378 -30.13 10.70 12.50
C ILE A 378 -28.83 11.54 12.52
N LEU A 379 -27.93 11.31 11.56
CA LEU A 379 -26.70 12.09 11.44
C LEU A 379 -26.96 13.58 11.18
N SER A 380 -27.99 13.90 10.39
CA SER A 380 -28.42 15.28 10.16
C SER A 380 -28.89 15.95 11.46
N LEU A 381 -29.71 15.25 12.26
CA LEU A 381 -30.16 15.76 13.57
C LEU A 381 -29.00 15.97 14.54
N MET A 382 -28.05 15.03 14.61
CA MET A 382 -26.85 15.17 15.43
C MET A 382 -25.97 16.36 14.99
N GLY A 383 -25.93 16.67 13.69
CA GLY A 383 -25.25 17.86 13.18
C GLY A 383 -25.97 19.19 13.49
N GLN A 384 -27.27 19.13 13.82
CA GLN A 384 -28.09 20.30 14.18
C GLN A 384 -28.12 20.58 15.70
N GLN A 385 -27.48 19.74 16.51
CA GLN A 385 -27.38 19.88 17.97
C GLN A 385 -27.13 21.33 18.40
N VAL A 386 -27.92 21.89 19.32
CA VAL A 386 -27.79 23.31 19.70
C VAL A 386 -26.69 23.57 20.73
N TYR A 387 -26.34 22.57 21.53
CA TYR A 387 -25.29 22.68 22.55
C TYR A 387 -23.90 22.50 21.94
N ARG A 388 -23.24 23.60 21.52
CA ARG A 388 -21.98 23.57 20.75
C ARG A 388 -20.70 23.90 21.54
N THR A 389 -20.76 24.14 22.84
CA THR A 389 -19.62 24.65 23.64
C THR A 389 -18.57 23.59 24.00
N GLY A 390 -18.87 22.30 23.81
CA GLY A 390 -17.97 21.17 24.05
C GLY A 390 -17.13 20.75 22.85
N MET A 391 -17.34 19.53 22.36
CA MET A 391 -16.61 18.95 21.23
C MET A 391 -16.59 19.87 20.00
N PRO A 392 -17.70 20.52 19.59
CA PRO A 392 -17.71 21.40 18.41
C PRO A 392 -16.78 22.60 18.52
N ALA A 393 -16.79 23.28 19.67
CA ALA A 393 -15.85 24.35 19.94
C ALA A 393 -14.40 23.85 19.95
N GLY A 394 -14.15 22.67 20.52
CA GLY A 394 -12.83 22.06 20.62
C GLY A 394 -12.23 21.73 19.26
N VAL A 395 -12.99 21.05 18.39
CA VAL A 395 -12.51 20.70 17.05
C VAL A 395 -12.32 21.91 16.15
N LYS A 396 -13.19 22.94 16.27
CA LYS A 396 -13.08 24.18 15.51
C LYS A 396 -11.79 24.92 15.87
N GLN A 397 -11.44 24.96 17.16
CA GLN A 397 -10.18 25.54 17.63
C GLN A 397 -8.95 24.73 17.20
N ALA A 398 -9.06 23.41 17.10
CA ALA A 398 -7.95 22.58 16.63
C ALA A 398 -7.75 22.72 15.13
N LYS A 399 -8.82 22.83 14.33
CA LYS A 399 -8.76 23.05 12.89
C LYS A 399 -10.07 23.65 12.37
N ALA A 400 -9.98 24.86 11.82
CA ALA A 400 -11.12 25.53 11.20
C ALA A 400 -11.74 24.68 10.08
N GLY A 401 -13.07 24.78 9.92
CA GLY A 401 -13.83 23.98 8.95
C GLY A 401 -14.11 22.53 9.36
N THR A 402 -13.64 22.11 10.54
CA THR A 402 -14.00 20.79 11.09
C THR A 402 -15.46 20.78 11.52
N THR A 403 -16.19 19.71 11.17
CA THR A 403 -17.61 19.52 11.50
C THR A 403 -17.80 18.38 12.50
N VAL A 404 -18.89 18.43 13.26
CA VAL A 404 -19.24 17.42 14.27
C VAL A 404 -20.71 17.07 14.15
N GLN A 405 -21.01 15.77 14.19
CA GLN A 405 -22.33 15.22 14.52
C GLN A 405 -22.24 14.58 15.90
N ASP A 406 -22.87 15.17 16.92
CA ASP A 406 -22.73 14.76 18.32
C ASP A 406 -24.04 14.67 19.10
N LYS A 407 -23.95 14.00 20.25
CA LYS A 407 -24.95 14.03 21.31
C LYS A 407 -24.29 14.40 22.63
N VAL A 408 -24.73 15.51 23.19
CA VAL A 408 -24.33 15.95 24.53
C VAL A 408 -25.12 15.25 25.64
N GLY A 409 -24.55 15.21 26.83
CA GLY A 409 -25.22 14.86 28.08
C GLY A 409 -24.84 15.86 29.17
N PHE A 410 -25.83 16.41 29.85
CA PHE A 410 -25.61 17.21 31.05
C PHE A 410 -26.65 16.87 32.10
N LEU A 411 -26.22 16.78 33.35
CA LEU A 411 -27.07 16.45 34.50
C LEU A 411 -26.41 16.97 35.77
N SER A 412 -27.24 17.38 36.73
CA SER A 412 -26.85 17.64 38.11
C SER A 412 -27.56 16.60 38.95
N ASP A 413 -26.82 15.64 39.50
CA ASP A 413 -27.38 14.64 40.40
C ASP A 413 -26.31 14.13 41.37
N TYR A 414 -26.72 13.66 42.55
CA TYR A 414 -25.86 13.11 43.61
C TYR A 414 -24.65 13.99 43.94
N ASN A 415 -24.86 15.30 44.08
CA ASN A 415 -23.82 16.31 44.31
C ASN A 415 -22.72 16.30 43.24
N ARG A 416 -23.06 15.94 42.00
CA ARG A 416 -22.14 15.91 40.85
C ARG A 416 -22.75 16.58 39.63
N LEU A 417 -21.88 17.25 38.88
CA LEU A 417 -22.19 17.83 37.58
C LEU A 417 -21.58 16.99 36.48
N TYR A 418 -22.42 16.41 35.63
CA TYR A 418 -22.01 15.59 34.49
C TYR A 418 -22.02 16.45 33.22
N HIS A 419 -20.93 16.41 32.45
CA HIS A 419 -20.84 17.04 31.13
C HIS A 419 -20.18 16.06 30.15
N HIS A 420 -20.97 15.58 29.21
CA HIS A 420 -20.60 14.48 28.34
C HIS A 420 -20.84 14.88 26.89
N ASP A 421 -19.98 14.40 26.01
CA ASP A 421 -20.12 14.66 24.59
C ASP A 421 -19.56 13.47 23.81
N ALA A 422 -20.36 12.97 22.87
CA ALA A 422 -20.01 11.83 22.04
C ALA A 422 -20.41 12.12 20.60
N GLY A 423 -19.46 12.02 19.67
CA GLY A 423 -19.69 12.44 18.30
C GLY A 423 -18.75 11.88 17.25
N ILE A 424 -19.15 12.13 16.00
CA ILE A 424 -18.43 11.84 14.77
C ILE A 424 -17.85 13.16 14.27
N VAL A 425 -16.54 13.23 14.12
CA VAL A 425 -15.82 14.43 13.68
C VAL A 425 -15.30 14.22 12.26
N THR A 426 -15.45 15.24 11.42
CA THR A 426 -14.94 15.25 10.03
C THR A 426 -14.15 16.52 9.75
N LEU A 427 -12.85 16.36 9.47
CA LEU A 427 -11.92 17.43 9.12
C LEU A 427 -12.11 17.88 7.66
N PRO A 428 -11.71 19.11 7.30
CA PRO A 428 -11.85 19.64 5.92
C PRO A 428 -11.17 18.79 4.85
N ASN A 429 -10.04 18.16 5.18
CA ASN A 429 -9.28 17.31 4.24
C ASN A 429 -9.90 15.91 4.06
N GLY A 430 -10.97 15.58 4.81
CA GLY A 430 -11.66 14.30 4.79
C GLY A 430 -11.19 13.28 5.82
N GLN A 431 -10.26 13.60 6.72
CA GLN A 431 -9.99 12.76 7.91
C GLN A 431 -11.20 12.75 8.84
N ARG A 432 -11.44 11.62 9.51
CA ARG A 432 -12.63 11.42 10.34
C ARG A 432 -12.32 10.56 11.56
N TYR A 433 -13.04 10.81 12.66
CA TYR A 433 -12.91 10.00 13.88
C TYR A 433 -14.17 10.04 14.74
N LEU A 434 -14.23 9.11 15.69
CA LEU A 434 -15.23 9.04 16.74
C LEU A 434 -14.56 9.39 18.06
N LEU A 435 -15.27 10.11 18.92
CA LEU A 435 -14.79 10.46 20.24
C LEU A 435 -15.98 10.44 21.22
N ALA A 436 -15.75 9.88 22.40
CA ALA A 436 -16.63 10.06 23.55
C ALA A 436 -15.79 10.58 24.72
N VAL A 437 -16.20 11.71 25.29
CA VAL A 437 -15.60 12.33 26.47
C VAL A 437 -16.70 12.46 27.52
N LEU A 438 -16.57 11.73 28.63
CA LEU A 438 -17.53 11.78 29.73
C LEU A 438 -16.80 12.38 30.94
N THR A 439 -17.23 13.56 31.38
CA THR A 439 -16.65 14.29 32.52
C THR A 439 -17.66 14.45 33.64
N TRP A 440 -17.21 14.41 34.88
CA TRP A 440 -18.00 14.70 36.07
C TRP A 440 -17.15 15.43 37.09
N GLN A 441 -17.77 16.24 37.93
CA GLN A 441 -17.08 16.96 39.00
C GLN A 441 -18.04 17.16 40.19
N PRO A 442 -17.54 17.38 41.41
CA PRO A 442 -18.38 17.77 42.52
C PRO A 442 -19.21 19.02 42.20
N GLN A 443 -20.45 19.04 42.66
CA GLN A 443 -21.33 20.20 42.56
C GLN A 443 -20.86 21.28 43.55
N PRO A 444 -20.68 22.55 43.12
CA PRO A 444 -20.33 23.63 44.03
C PRO A 444 -21.43 23.87 45.07
N ALA A 445 -21.04 24.29 46.29
CA ALA A 445 -21.98 24.53 47.40
C ALA A 445 -23.10 25.55 47.06
N ASN A 446 -22.84 26.51 46.17
CA ASN A 446 -23.79 27.55 45.77
C ASN A 446 -24.33 27.34 44.33
N PHE A 447 -24.57 26.09 43.93
CA PHE A 447 -25.03 25.78 42.58
C PHE A 447 -26.51 26.16 42.37
N GLY A 448 -26.74 27.32 41.75
CA GLY A 448 -28.08 27.85 41.42
C GLY A 448 -28.79 27.19 40.22
N GLY A 449 -28.44 25.94 39.89
CA GLY A 449 -29.05 25.18 38.78
C GLY A 449 -28.22 25.13 37.49
N ILE A 450 -28.63 24.25 36.58
CA ILE A 450 -27.92 23.96 35.31
C ILE A 450 -28.09 25.08 34.27
N SER A 451 -29.12 25.93 34.42
CA SER A 451 -29.38 27.07 33.53
C SER A 451 -28.27 28.12 33.67
N GLY A 452 -27.25 28.04 32.80
CA GLY A 452 -26.13 28.97 32.75
C GLY A 452 -24.75 28.33 32.96
N TYR A 453 -24.66 27.04 33.32
CA TYR A 453 -23.35 26.41 33.56
C TYR A 453 -22.65 26.00 32.26
N THR A 454 -21.46 26.58 32.01
CA THR A 454 -20.62 26.39 30.81
C THR A 454 -19.68 25.17 30.91
N GLY A 455 -20.12 24.10 31.59
CA GLY A 455 -19.29 22.98 32.06
C GLY A 455 -18.63 22.08 31.01
N PHE A 456 -18.79 22.37 29.72
CA PHE A 456 -18.14 21.65 28.64
C PHE A 456 -16.66 22.04 28.43
N GLY A 457 -16.08 22.88 29.29
CA GLY A 457 -14.68 23.31 29.20
C GLY A 457 -13.67 22.16 29.10
N LYS A 458 -13.76 21.14 29.98
CA LYS A 458 -12.87 19.97 29.96
C LYS A 458 -13.09 19.13 28.70
N VAL A 459 -14.34 18.95 28.26
CA VAL A 459 -14.69 18.28 26.98
C VAL A 459 -14.05 18.99 25.78
N LYS A 460 -14.17 20.33 25.73
CA LYS A 460 -13.59 21.18 24.67
C LYS A 460 -12.07 21.03 24.61
N GLN A 461 -11.39 21.11 25.75
CA GLN A 461 -9.93 21.00 25.85
C GLN A 461 -9.44 19.60 25.41
N ILE A 462 -10.08 18.54 25.90
CA ILE A 462 -9.74 17.15 25.53
C ILE A 462 -9.92 16.96 24.03
N THR A 463 -11.06 17.36 23.49
CA THR A 463 -11.36 17.24 22.07
C THR A 463 -10.33 17.94 21.20
N LYS A 464 -10.01 19.21 21.52
CA LYS A 464 -9.01 20.00 20.79
C LYS A 464 -7.67 19.26 20.76
N ARG A 465 -7.22 18.78 21.92
CA ARG A 465 -5.90 18.16 22.05
C ARG A 465 -5.83 16.78 21.42
N VAL A 466 -6.89 15.96 21.52
CA VAL A 466 -7.01 14.69 20.80
C VAL A 466 -6.85 14.91 19.30
N GLN A 467 -7.56 15.90 18.74
CA GLN A 467 -7.43 16.21 17.30
C GLN A 467 -6.00 16.59 16.94
N GLN A 468 -5.36 17.51 17.68
CA GLN A 468 -3.98 17.97 17.42
C GLN A 468 -2.91 16.88 17.55
N ILE A 469 -3.15 15.86 18.39
CA ILE A 469 -2.19 14.75 18.54
C ILE A 469 -2.25 13.81 17.34
N VAL A 470 -3.46 13.58 16.82
CA VAL A 470 -3.70 12.56 15.79
C VAL A 470 -3.61 13.12 14.37
N TYR A 471 -4.03 14.36 14.15
CA TYR A 471 -4.25 14.99 12.84
C TYR A 471 -3.64 16.38 12.77
#